data_AF-A0A2Z4URD9-F1
#
_entry.id   AF-A0A2Z4URD9-F1
#
_cell.length_a   1.000
_cell.length_b   1.000
_cell.length_c   1.000
_cell.angle_alpha   90.00
_cell.angle_beta   90.00
_cell.angle_gamma   90.00
#
_symmetry.space_group_name_H-M   'P 1'
#
loop_
_entity.id
_entity.type
_entity.pdbx_description
1 polymer ?
#
loop_
_entity_poly.entity_id
_entity_poly.type
_entity_poly.pdbx_seq_one_letter_code
_entity_poly.pdbx_strand_id
1 'polypeptide(L)'
;MTSKTRSNSYVLFVRMTPEEHAALKEAAGNLTVSAYSRAKLLGNAVAKPCASHALRPDKALLAQVLGMLERSELSGSLANLAKAPKWVPRREPTRLEALSKAKLP
;
A
#
# COMPACT_ATOMS: atom_id res chain seq x y z
N MET A 1 -8.56 -19.88 -35.79
CA MET A 1 -8.45 -18.46 -35.42
C MET A 1 -8.88 -18.32 -33.96
N THR A 2 -7.96 -18.27 -33.01
CA THR A 2 -8.30 -18.12 -31.58
C THR A 2 -8.24 -16.64 -31.22
N SER A 3 -9.37 -15.95 -31.25
CA SER A 3 -9.48 -14.56 -30.80
C SER A 3 -9.15 -14.49 -29.31
N LYS A 4 -7.95 -14.00 -28.98
CA LYS A 4 -7.52 -13.70 -27.62
C LYS A 4 -8.33 -12.51 -27.12
N THR A 5 -9.43 -12.78 -26.41
CA THR A 5 -10.25 -11.76 -25.76
C THR A 5 -9.36 -10.98 -24.81
N ARG A 6 -9.15 -9.68 -25.06
CA ARG A 6 -8.35 -8.84 -24.18
C ARG A 6 -9.09 -8.75 -22.84
N SER A 7 -8.48 -9.31 -21.80
CA SER A 7 -8.91 -9.13 -20.41
C SER A 7 -8.91 -7.63 -20.13
N ASN A 8 -10.10 -7.04 -20.03
CA ASN A 8 -10.24 -5.63 -19.73
C ASN A 8 -10.03 -5.47 -18.22
N SER A 9 -8.79 -5.26 -17.82
CA SER A 9 -8.37 -5.20 -16.42
C SER A 9 -8.74 -3.87 -15.79
N TYR A 10 -10.02 -3.65 -15.52
CA TYR A 10 -10.47 -2.50 -14.75
C TYR A 10 -10.08 -2.67 -13.28
N VAL A 11 -9.33 -1.72 -12.74
CA VAL A 11 -8.90 -1.70 -11.34
C VAL A 11 -10.03 -1.13 -10.48
N LEU A 12 -10.39 -1.83 -9.40
CA LEU A 12 -11.37 -1.37 -8.42
C LEU A 12 -10.64 -0.69 -7.26
N PHE A 13 -10.93 0.58 -7.02
CA PHE A 13 -10.44 1.33 -5.85
C PHE A 13 -11.64 1.70 -4.96
N VAL A 14 -11.59 1.26 -3.71
CA VAL A 14 -12.60 1.58 -2.68
C VAL A 14 -11.87 1.94 -1.41
N ARG A 15 -12.25 3.04 -0.76
CA ARG A 15 -11.74 3.39 0.58
C ARG A 15 -12.58 2.64 1.60
N MET A 16 -11.93 1.86 2.45
CA MET A 16 -12.57 1.05 3.49
C MET A 16 -11.80 1.22 4.78
N THR A 17 -12.50 1.11 5.91
CA THR A 17 -11.84 0.95 7.21
C THR A 17 -11.22 -0.46 7.31
N PRO A 18 -10.24 -0.69 8.21
CA PRO A 18 -9.64 -2.02 8.37
C PRO A 18 -10.65 -3.10 8.76
N GLU A 19 -11.67 -2.75 9.55
CA GLU A 19 -12.74 -3.65 9.96
C GLU A 19 -13.64 -4.04 8.78
N GLU A 20 -14.04 -3.07 7.96
CA GLU A 20 -14.81 -3.32 6.73
C GLU A 20 -14.05 -4.19 5.73
N HIS A 21 -12.73 -3.98 5.61
CA HIS A 21 -11.90 -4.80 4.75
C HIS A 21 -11.79 -6.24 5.26
N ALA A 22 -11.72 -6.45 6.58
CA ALA A 22 -11.72 -7.79 7.17
C ALA A 22 -13.05 -8.51 6.92
N ALA A 23 -14.19 -7.85 7.18
CA ALA A 23 -15.51 -8.39 6.91
C ALA A 23 -15.71 -8.73 5.42
N LEU A 24 -15.20 -7.89 4.52
CA LEU A 24 -15.25 -8.15 3.08
C LEU A 24 -14.40 -9.36 2.67
N LYS A 25 -13.25 -9.55 3.30
CA LYS A 25 -12.36 -10.69 3.06
C LYS A 25 -12.96 -11.99 3.56
N GLU A 26 -13.63 -11.98 4.70
CA GLU A 26 -14.38 -13.15 5.20
C GLU A 26 -15.54 -13.51 4.27
N ALA A 27 -16.32 -12.51 3.84
CA ALA A 27 -17.42 -12.72 2.91
C ALA A 27 -16.96 -13.22 1.52
N ALA A 28 -15.74 -12.87 1.10
CA ALA A 28 -15.17 -13.34 -0.17
C ALA A 28 -14.77 -14.83 -0.15
N GLY A 29 -14.52 -15.42 1.02
CA GLY A 29 -14.14 -16.82 1.18
C GLY A 29 -12.91 -17.19 0.34
N ASN A 30 -13.10 -18.09 -0.63
CA ASN A 30 -12.04 -18.58 -1.53
C ASN A 30 -11.76 -17.65 -2.74
N LEU A 31 -12.54 -16.59 -2.90
CA LEU A 31 -12.38 -15.64 -4.01
C LEU A 31 -11.43 -14.50 -3.60
N THR A 32 -10.76 -13.90 -4.58
CA THR A 32 -10.11 -12.61 -4.34
C THR A 32 -11.18 -11.55 -4.06
N VAL A 33 -10.86 -10.57 -3.21
CA VAL A 33 -11.77 -9.46 -2.88
C VAL A 33 -12.28 -8.78 -4.15
N SER A 34 -11.43 -8.57 -5.15
CA SER A 34 -11.82 -7.98 -6.43
C SER A 34 -12.76 -8.88 -7.24
N ALA A 35 -12.55 -10.20 -7.26
CA ALA A 35 -13.46 -11.13 -7.92
C ALA A 35 -14.83 -11.18 -7.22
N TYR A 36 -14.84 -11.25 -5.89
CA TYR A 36 -16.05 -11.20 -5.08
C TYR A 36 -16.83 -9.89 -5.29
N SER A 37 -16.14 -8.74 -5.23
CA SER A 37 -16.75 -7.43 -5.48
C SER A 37 -17.33 -7.31 -6.88
N ARG A 38 -16.64 -7.80 -7.92
CA ARG A 38 -17.17 -7.79 -9.30
C ARG A 38 -18.40 -8.68 -9.45
N ALA A 39 -18.37 -9.88 -8.89
CA ALA A 39 -19.51 -10.80 -8.93
C ALA A 39 -20.74 -10.20 -8.24
N LYS A 40 -20.54 -9.50 -7.11
CA LYS A 40 -21.61 -8.84 -6.36
C LYS A 40 -22.15 -7.58 -7.04
N LEU A 41 -21.29 -6.77 -7.67
CA LEU A 41 -21.68 -5.49 -8.29
C LEU A 41 -22.21 -5.63 -9.72
N LEU A 42 -21.66 -6.56 -10.50
CA LEU A 42 -21.92 -6.68 -11.95
C LEU A 42 -22.69 -7.96 -12.32
N GLY A 43 -23.02 -8.79 -11.32
CA GLY A 43 -23.70 -10.08 -11.50
C GLY A 43 -22.83 -11.15 -12.18
N ASN A 44 -23.39 -12.34 -12.37
CA ASN A 44 -22.71 -13.53 -12.94
C ASN A 44 -22.26 -13.40 -14.41
N ALA A 45 -22.49 -12.24 -15.05
CA ALA A 45 -22.09 -11.99 -16.43
C ALA A 45 -20.58 -11.69 -16.60
N VAL A 46 -19.86 -11.44 -15.50
CA VAL A 46 -18.45 -11.04 -15.55
C VAL A 46 -17.54 -12.24 -15.29
N ALA A 47 -16.83 -12.64 -16.35
CA ALA A 47 -15.66 -13.54 -16.45
C ALA A 47 -15.31 -14.43 -15.24
N LYS A 48 -15.13 -15.73 -15.52
CA LYS A 48 -14.69 -16.78 -14.58
C LYS A 48 -13.69 -16.24 -13.54
N PRO A 49 -13.97 -16.40 -12.23
CA PRO A 49 -13.09 -15.89 -11.19
C PRO A 49 -11.69 -16.47 -11.35
N CYS A 50 -10.68 -15.61 -11.47
CA CYS A 50 -9.29 -16.02 -11.38
C CYS A 50 -9.06 -16.55 -9.97
N ALA A 51 -8.75 -17.84 -9.86
CA ALA A 51 -8.28 -18.42 -8.60
C ALA A 51 -7.12 -17.57 -8.08
N SER A 52 -7.13 -17.28 -6.78
CA SER A 52 -6.00 -16.60 -6.15
C SER A 52 -4.80 -17.55 -6.24
N HIS A 53 -3.87 -17.26 -7.15
CA HIS A 53 -2.55 -17.85 -7.02
C HIS A 53 -1.93 -17.18 -5.80
N ALA A 54 -2.01 -17.86 -4.66
CA ALA A 54 -1.22 -17.45 -3.50
C ALA A 54 0.23 -17.37 -3.99
N LEU A 55 0.84 -16.19 -3.88
CA LEU A 55 2.27 -16.03 -4.09
C LEU A 55 2.93 -16.99 -3.11
N ARG A 56 3.46 -18.11 -3.61
CA ARG A 56 4.31 -18.99 -2.81
C ARG A 56 5.46 -18.11 -2.34
N PRO A 57 5.74 -18.02 -1.03
CA PRO A 57 6.84 -17.22 -0.54
C PRO A 57 8.13 -17.85 -1.05
N ASP A 58 8.69 -17.27 -2.12
CA ASP A 58 9.98 -17.68 -2.64
C ASP A 58 11.06 -17.04 -1.78
N LYS A 59 11.37 -17.73 -0.68
CA LYS A 59 12.38 -17.32 0.29
C LYS A 59 13.77 -17.20 -0.35
N ALA A 60 14.05 -17.94 -1.42
CA ALA A 60 15.33 -17.88 -2.11
C ALA A 60 15.47 -16.58 -2.90
N LEU A 61 14.44 -16.19 -3.65
CA LEU A 61 14.43 -14.91 -4.37
C LEU A 61 14.46 -13.73 -3.39
N LEU A 62 13.74 -13.82 -2.27
CA LEU A 62 13.79 -12.81 -1.21
C LEU A 62 15.21 -12.66 -0.63
N ALA A 63 15.87 -13.78 -0.32
CA ALA A 63 17.24 -13.77 0.21
C ALA A 63 18.24 -13.18 -0.81
N GLN A 64 18.07 -13.48 -2.10
CA GLN A 64 18.90 -12.91 -3.16
C GLN A 64 18.75 -11.40 -3.26
N VAL A 65 17.51 -10.89 -3.24
CA VAL A 65 17.22 -9.45 -3.28
C VAL A 65 17.78 -8.74 -2.04
N LEU A 66 17.64 -9.34 -0.85
CA LEU A 66 18.19 -8.79 0.39
C LEU A 66 19.73 -8.75 0.35
N GLY A 67 20.39 -9.81 -0.12
CA GLY A 67 21.85 -9.82 -0.28
C GLY A 67 22.35 -8.80 -1.31
N MET A 68 21.59 -8.53 -2.37
CA MET A 68 21.90 -7.44 -3.31
C MET A 68 21.71 -6.06 -2.70
N LEU A 69 20.69 -5.89 -1.85
CA LEU A 69 20.42 -4.64 -1.15
C LEU A 69 21.51 -4.29 -0.14
N GLU A 70 22.01 -5.27 0.61
CA GLU A 70 23.15 -5.09 1.52
C GLU A 70 24.42 -4.65 0.77
N ARG A 71 24.66 -5.20 -0.42
CA ARG A 71 25.80 -4.83 -1.27
C ARG A 71 25.63 -3.49 -1.98
N SER A 72 24.42 -2.92 -1.97
CA SER A 72 24.14 -1.61 -2.55
C SER A 72 24.39 -0.50 -1.53
N GLU A 73 24.89 0.65 -1.99
CA GLU A 73 25.05 1.85 -1.15
C GLU A 73 23.71 2.39 -0.62
N LEU A 74 22.57 1.95 -1.17
CA LEU A 74 21.23 2.35 -0.77
C LEU A 74 20.92 1.99 0.68
N SER A 75 21.42 0.84 1.17
CA SER A 75 21.22 0.43 2.57
C SER A 75 21.83 1.44 3.54
N GLY A 76 23.04 1.93 3.23
CA GLY A 76 23.72 2.99 3.96
C GLY A 76 23.01 4.34 3.87
N SER A 77 22.57 4.74 2.67
CA SER A 77 21.81 5.98 2.49
C SER A 77 20.49 5.97 3.26
N LEU A 78 19.77 4.85 3.26
CA LEU A 78 18.53 4.68 4.03
C LEU A 78 18.79 4.70 5.54
N ALA A 79 19.85 4.06 6.02
CA ALA A 79 20.23 4.11 7.43
C ALA A 79 20.59 5.54 7.87
N ASN A 80 21.25 6.31 7.01
CA ASN A 80 21.57 7.71 7.29
C ASN A 80 20.32 8.60 7.29
N LEU A 81 19.36 8.36 6.38
CA LEU A 81 18.06 9.03 6.41
C LEU A 81 17.22 8.67 7.63
N ALA A 82 17.30 7.42 8.09
CA ALA A 82 16.60 6.97 9.30
C ALA A 82 17.22 7.54 10.59
N LYS A 83 18.54 7.73 10.60
CA LYS A 83 19.28 8.40 11.67
C LYS A 83 19.16 9.92 11.63
N ALA A 84 18.73 10.48 10.50
CA ALA A 84 18.45 11.90 10.43
C ALA A 84 17.38 12.21 11.49
N PRO A 85 17.55 13.28 12.28
CA PRO A 85 16.52 13.70 13.22
C PRO A 85 15.22 13.86 12.43
N LYS A 86 14.11 13.33 12.95
CA LYS A 86 12.77 13.56 12.39
C LYS A 86 12.70 15.03 12.02
N TRP A 87 12.46 15.33 10.75
CA TRP A 87 12.36 16.70 10.28
C TRP A 87 11.30 17.40 11.14
N VAL A 88 11.76 18.23 12.06
CA VAL A 88 10.89 19.10 12.85
C VAL A 88 10.78 20.37 12.02
N PRO A 89 9.60 20.70 11.45
CA PRO A 89 9.43 21.98 10.80
C PRO A 89 9.80 23.06 11.82
N ARG A 90 10.80 23.88 11.49
CA ARG A 90 11.18 25.04 12.28
C ARG A 90 9.94 25.94 12.33
N ARG A 91 9.16 25.87 13.42
CA ARG A 91 8.07 26.82 13.65
C ARG A 91 8.73 28.16 13.89
N GLU A 92 8.67 29.03 12.88
CA GLU A 92 8.78 30.46 13.12
C GLU A 92 7.79 30.82 14.24
N PRO A 93 8.23 31.51 15.31
CA PRO A 93 7.32 31.92 16.36
C PRO A 93 6.24 32.77 15.70
N THR A 94 5.00 32.30 15.76
CA THR A 94 3.87 33.10 15.30
C THR A 94 3.97 34.46 15.97
N ARG A 95 3.76 35.54 15.20
CA ARG A 95 3.92 36.94 15.62
C ARG A 95 3.27 37.26 16.98
N LEU A 96 2.24 36.50 17.36
CA LEU A 96 1.55 36.57 18.65
C LEU A 96 2.41 36.09 19.85
N GLU A 97 3.26 35.07 19.69
CA GLU A 97 4.20 34.62 20.73
C GLU A 97 5.42 35.54 20.85
N ALA A 98 5.87 36.14 19.74
CA ALA A 98 6.93 37.15 19.76
C ALA A 98 6.47 38.41 20.52
N LEU A 99 5.19 38.79 20.38
CA LEU A 99 4.60 39.93 21.09
C LEU A 99 4.31 39.63 22.57
N SER A 100 4.04 38.37 22.95
CA SER A 100 3.87 38.02 24.37
C SER A 100 5.19 38.03 25.15
N LYS A 101 6.30 37.63 24.52
CA LYS A 101 7.65 37.72 25.10
C LYS A 101 8.24 39.13 25.09
N ALA A 102 7.78 39.99 24.18
CA ALA A 102 8.19 41.39 24.12
C ALA A 102 7.50 42.29 25.16
N LYS A 103 6.58 41.74 25.97
CA LYS A 103 5.91 42.46 27.05
C LYS A 103 6.43 42.00 28.42
N LEU A 104 7.67 42.38 28.72
CA LEU A 104 8.18 42.47 30.08
C LEU A 104 8.65 43.92 30.33
N PRO A 105 8.03 44.67 31.25
CA PRO A 105 8.77 45.46 32.23
C PRO A 105 9.38 44.55 33.32
#